data_AF-A0A5Q4T1F6-F1
#
_entry.id   AF-A0A5Q4T1F6-F1
#
_cell.length_a   1.000
_cell.length_b   1.000
_cell.length_c   1.000
_cell.angle_alpha   90.00
_cell.angle_beta   90.00
_cell.angle_gamma   90.00
#
_symmetry.space_group_name_H-M   'P 1'
#
loop_
_entity.id
_entity.type
_entity.pdbx_description
1 polymer ?
#
loop_
_entity_poly.entity_id
_entity_poly.type
_entity_poly.pdbx_seq_one_letter_code
_entity_poly.pdbx_strand_id
1 'polypeptide(L)'
;MTVHVETVLNVPLDDGRLMPTRMGIAAELTPTPGLVVFPKLIDLFDYDDTIWHVTHVATGRMLPIDFPTDAHASAYAAAVGDLADWTSPTPTIDVPALIARADVHDGTVHQRVLDALTRKEN
;
A
#
# COMPACT_ATOMS: atom_id res chain seq x y z
N MET A 1 -14.74 -10.96 -1.45
CA MET A 1 -15.59 -10.30 -0.44
C MET A 1 -14.97 -8.94 -0.17
N THR A 2 -15.75 -7.87 -0.28
CA THR A 2 -15.26 -6.50 -0.05
C THR A 2 -15.54 -6.05 1.38
N VAL A 3 -14.69 -5.17 1.90
CA VAL A 3 -14.81 -4.52 3.21
C VAL A 3 -14.64 -3.02 3.07
N HIS A 4 -15.31 -2.26 3.94
CA HIS A 4 -15.16 -0.80 3.97
C HIS A 4 -13.94 -0.42 4.80
N VAL A 5 -13.00 0.33 4.22
CA VAL A 5 -11.75 0.76 4.86
C VAL A 5 -11.61 2.27 4.73
N GLU A 6 -11.19 2.94 5.81
CA GLU A 6 -10.73 4.33 5.72
C GLU A 6 -9.30 4.34 5.20
N THR A 7 -9.09 4.86 4.00
CA THR A 7 -7.76 5.06 3.40
C THR A 7 -7.33 6.52 3.48
N VAL A 8 -6.02 6.75 3.54
CA VAL A 8 -5.41 8.08 3.66
C VAL A 8 -4.74 8.45 2.33
N LEU A 9 -5.29 9.48 1.68
CA LEU A 9 -4.71 10.10 0.50
C LEU A 9 -4.06 11.44 0.88
N ASN A 10 -2.85 11.69 0.38
CA ASN A 10 -2.19 12.99 0.53
C ASN A 10 -2.47 13.85 -0.70
N VAL A 11 -3.48 14.73 -0.59
CA VAL A 11 -3.90 15.61 -1.69
C VAL A 11 -2.94 16.80 -1.77
N PRO A 12 -2.33 17.09 -2.92
CA PRO A 12 -1.51 18.29 -3.08
C PRO A 12 -2.39 19.55 -3.08
N LEU A 13 -1.94 20.58 -2.36
CA LEU A 13 -2.53 21.91 -2.33
C LEU A 13 -1.74 22.88 -3.23
N ASP A 14 -2.37 23.98 -3.63
CA ASP A 14 -1.77 25.01 -4.50
C ASP A 14 -0.49 25.63 -3.91
N ASP A 15 -0.33 25.60 -2.58
CA ASP A 15 0.84 26.11 -1.86
C ASP A 15 1.98 25.08 -1.74
N GLY A 16 1.85 23.93 -2.41
CA GLY A 16 2.81 22.83 -2.40
C GLY A 16 2.75 21.97 -1.14
N ARG A 17 1.82 22.22 -0.20
CA ARG A 17 1.60 21.35 0.96
C ARG A 17 0.75 20.14 0.57
N LEU A 18 0.78 19.14 1.43
CA LEU A 18 -0.08 17.96 1.32
C LEU A 18 -1.16 18.01 2.41
N MET A 19 -2.41 17.84 2.01
CA MET A 19 -3.53 17.65 2.92
C MET A 19 -3.84 16.16 3.05
N PRO A 20 -3.59 15.53 4.21
CA PRO A 20 -4.01 14.16 4.44
C PRO A 20 -5.54 14.12 4.54
N THR A 21 -6.17 13.45 3.59
CA THR A 21 -7.62 13.27 3.53
C THR A 21 -7.97 11.80 3.75
N ARG A 22 -8.94 11.54 4.62
CA ARG A 22 -9.50 10.20 4.80
C ARG A 22 -10.66 9.99 3.85
N MET A 23 -10.68 8.85 3.19
CA MET A 23 -11.74 8.44 2.28
C MET A 23 -12.17 7.01 2.60
N GLY A 24 -13.47 6.74 2.53
CA GLY A 24 -13.98 5.37 2.60
C GLY A 24 -13.85 4.67 1.24
N ILE A 25 -13.26 3.49 1.21
CA ILE A 25 -13.17 2.64 0.02
C ILE A 25 -13.75 1.25 0.29
N ALA A 26 -14.29 0.62 -0.75
CA ALA A 26 -14.68 -0.79 -0.72
C ALA A 26 -13.50 -1.63 -1.24
N ALA A 27 -12.67 -2.13 -0.33
CA ALA A 27 -11.46 -2.87 -0.66
C ALA A 27 -11.67 -4.38 -0.60
N GLU A 28 -10.88 -5.14 -1.36
CA GLU A 28 -10.93 -6.60 -1.33
C GLU A 28 -10.05 -7.17 -0.22
N LEU A 29 -10.58 -8.18 0.47
CA LEU A 29 -9.81 -8.89 1.50
C LEU A 29 -8.68 -9.70 0.89
N THR A 30 -7.54 -9.69 1.55
CA THR A 30 -6.43 -10.61 1.26
C THR A 30 -6.43 -11.78 2.24
N PRO A 31 -5.64 -12.84 1.99
CA PRO A 31 -5.43 -13.92 2.95
C PRO A 31 -4.74 -13.45 4.25
N THR A 32 -4.07 -12.30 4.23
CA THR A 32 -3.34 -11.74 5.39
C THR A 32 -4.27 -10.80 6.16
N PRO A 33 -4.62 -11.13 7.43
CA PRO A 33 -5.40 -10.24 8.27
C PRO A 33 -4.76 -8.86 8.40
N GLY A 34 -5.56 -7.80 8.23
CA GLY A 34 -5.08 -6.41 8.31
C GLY A 34 -4.56 -5.83 6.99
N LEU A 35 -4.49 -6.63 5.93
CA LEU A 35 -4.17 -6.18 4.57
C LEU A 35 -5.37 -6.36 3.63
N VAL A 36 -5.65 -5.33 2.84
CA VAL A 36 -6.65 -5.34 1.77
C VAL A 36 -6.00 -4.87 0.46
N VAL A 37 -6.65 -5.15 -0.67
CA VAL A 37 -6.24 -4.59 -1.97
C VAL A 37 -7.31 -3.69 -2.55
N PHE A 38 -6.88 -2.65 -3.24
CA PHE A 38 -7.76 -1.70 -3.92
C PHE A 38 -7.01 -1.05 -5.10
N PRO A 39 -7.71 -0.65 -6.17
CA PRO A 39 -7.16 0.20 -7.22
C PRO A 39 -6.48 1.47 -6.68
N LYS A 40 -5.52 2.01 -7.41
CA LYS A 40 -4.77 3.20 -7.01
C LYS A 40 -5.68 4.41 -6.99
N LEU A 41 -5.85 5.04 -5.83
CA LEU A 41 -6.50 6.34 -5.77
C LEU A 41 -5.65 7.40 -6.48
N ILE A 42 -6.24 8.10 -7.43
CA ILE A 42 -5.64 9.25 -8.12
C ILE A 42 -6.02 10.51 -7.35
N ASP A 43 -7.29 10.64 -6.99
CA ASP A 43 -7.83 11.74 -6.19
C ASP A 43 -8.98 11.28 -5.28
N LEU A 44 -9.82 12.21 -4.81
CA LEU A 44 -10.94 11.92 -3.91
C LEU A 44 -12.15 11.24 -4.58
N PHE A 45 -12.20 11.23 -5.91
CA PHE A 45 -13.32 10.75 -6.70
C PHE A 45 -12.89 9.78 -7.81
N ASP A 46 -11.60 9.67 -8.08
CA ASP A 46 -11.06 8.89 -9.18
C ASP A 46 -9.95 7.92 -8.75
N TYR A 47 -9.88 6.80 -9.47
CA TYR A 47 -8.89 5.75 -9.27
C TYR A 47 -8.44 5.14 -10.59
N ASP A 48 -7.18 4.72 -10.63
CA ASP A 48 -6.59 3.96 -11.73
C ASP A 48 -6.83 2.47 -11.47
N ASP A 49 -7.73 1.85 -12.23
CA ASP A 49 -8.06 0.43 -12.13
C ASP A 49 -7.03 -0.49 -12.79
N THR A 50 -6.03 0.08 -13.47
CA THR A 50 -4.90 -0.65 -14.04
C THR A 50 -3.75 -0.81 -13.04
N ILE A 51 -3.80 -0.11 -11.89
CA ILE A 51 -2.78 -0.17 -10.85
C ILE A 51 -3.41 -0.52 -9.51
N TRP A 52 -2.90 -1.56 -8.86
CA TRP A 52 -3.41 -2.08 -7.61
C TRP A 52 -2.42 -1.86 -6.46
N HIS A 53 -2.95 -1.63 -5.27
CA HIS A 53 -2.18 -1.40 -4.05
C HIS A 53 -2.58 -2.38 -2.95
N VAL A 54 -1.63 -2.70 -2.09
CA VAL A 54 -1.92 -3.27 -0.76
C VAL A 54 -2.09 -2.13 0.24
N THR A 55 -3.20 -2.10 0.95
CA THR A 55 -3.52 -1.11 1.98
C THR A 55 -3.53 -1.77 3.35
N HIS A 56 -2.82 -1.15 4.30
CA HIS A 56 -2.86 -1.53 5.70
C HIS A 56 -4.11 -0.96 6.36
N VAL A 57 -5.02 -1.84 6.76
CA VAL A 57 -6.37 -1.48 7.21
C VAL A 57 -6.34 -0.57 8.45
N ALA A 58 -5.49 -0.87 9.44
CA ALA A 58 -5.50 -0.15 10.71
C ALA A 58 -5.04 1.32 10.58
N THR A 59 -4.25 1.65 9.55
CA THR A 59 -3.78 3.03 9.32
C THR A 59 -4.34 3.69 8.07
N GLY A 60 -5.01 2.92 7.21
CA GLY A 60 -5.45 3.38 5.90
C GLY A 60 -4.32 3.71 4.94
N ARG A 61 -3.08 3.30 5.25
CA ARG A 61 -1.93 3.66 4.42
C ARG A 61 -1.66 2.56 3.39
N MET A 62 -1.47 2.99 2.15
CA MET A 62 -0.99 2.12 1.09
C MET A 62 0.48 1.77 1.33
N LEU A 63 0.82 0.49 1.15
CA LEU A 63 2.20 0.07 0.98
C LEU A 63 2.72 0.71 -0.31
N PRO A 64 3.99 1.14 -0.35
CA PRO A 64 4.53 1.96 -1.44
C PRO A 64 4.98 1.10 -2.64
N ILE A 65 4.10 0.22 -3.11
CA ILE A 65 4.34 -0.70 -4.23
C ILE A 65 3.10 -0.75 -5.10
N ASP A 66 3.30 -0.60 -6.40
CA ASP A 66 2.28 -0.65 -7.44
C ASP A 66 2.27 -2.05 -8.08
N PHE A 67 1.09 -2.64 -8.28
CA PHE A 67 0.90 -3.93 -8.94
C PHE A 67 0.02 -3.80 -10.18
N PRO A 68 0.24 -4.58 -11.24
CA PRO A 68 -0.54 -4.48 -12.47
C PRO A 68 -1.94 -5.11 -12.36
N THR A 69 -2.19 -5.96 -11.36
CA THR A 69 -3.49 -6.60 -11.12
C THR A 69 -3.76 -6.81 -9.64
N ASP A 70 -5.03 -7.01 -9.29
CA ASP A 70 -5.51 -7.44 -7.98
C ASP A 70 -4.86 -8.75 -7.51
N ALA A 71 -4.68 -9.70 -8.44
CA ALA A 71 -4.08 -11.00 -8.15
C ALA A 71 -2.61 -10.88 -7.72
N HIS A 72 -1.83 -10.02 -8.39
CA HIS A 72 -0.44 -9.76 -7.99
C HIS A 72 -0.37 -9.06 -6.63
N ALA A 73 -1.21 -8.04 -6.40
CA ALA A 73 -1.29 -7.36 -5.11
C ALA A 73 -1.70 -8.32 -3.97
N SER A 74 -2.66 -9.22 -4.22
CA SER A 74 -3.15 -10.20 -3.25
C SER A 74 -2.11 -11.29 -2.96
N ALA A 75 -1.41 -11.77 -3.99
CA ALA A 75 -0.31 -12.72 -3.84
C ALA A 75 0.83 -12.11 -3.02
N TYR A 76 1.16 -10.85 -3.29
CA TYR A 76 2.14 -10.10 -2.52
C TYR A 76 1.71 -9.91 -1.06
N ALA A 77 0.46 -9.54 -0.80
CA ALA A 77 -0.08 -9.39 0.56
C ALA A 77 0.02 -10.70 1.36
N ALA A 78 -0.27 -11.85 0.73
CA ALA A 78 -0.06 -13.16 1.34
C ALA A 78 1.43 -13.42 1.62
N ALA A 79 2.29 -13.08 0.65
CA ALA A 79 3.72 -13.27 0.77
C ALA A 79 4.36 -12.42 1.85
N VAL A 80 3.83 -11.25 2.22
CA VAL A 80 4.35 -10.39 3.31
C VAL A 80 3.68 -10.60 4.67
N GLY A 81 2.74 -11.54 4.77
CA GLY A 81 1.93 -11.73 5.98
C GLY A 81 2.72 -12.10 7.24
N ASP A 82 3.86 -12.76 7.09
CA ASP A 82 4.78 -13.15 8.16
C ASP A 82 5.80 -12.05 8.55
N LEU A 83 5.89 -10.95 7.80
CA LEU A 83 6.87 -9.88 8.11
C LEU A 83 6.47 -9.02 9.31
N ALA A 84 5.18 -8.94 9.60
CA ALA A 84 4.67 -8.06 10.65
C ALA A 84 3.30 -8.53 11.14
N ASP A 85 2.92 -8.08 12.32
CA ASP A 85 1.52 -8.09 12.73
C ASP A 85 0.78 -6.94 12.05
N TRP A 86 0.17 -7.22 10.90
CA TRP A 86 -0.60 -6.26 10.11
C TRP A 86 -1.96 -5.89 10.73
N THR A 87 -2.34 -6.49 11.86
CA THR A 87 -3.51 -6.05 12.62
C THR A 87 -3.17 -4.93 13.61
N SER A 88 -1.88 -4.74 13.90
CA SER A 88 -1.38 -3.66 14.74
C SER A 88 -1.53 -2.30 14.05
N PRO A 89 -1.89 -1.22 14.76
CA PRO A 89 -1.85 0.13 14.20
C PRO A 89 -0.43 0.63 13.92
N THR A 90 0.58 -0.03 14.48
CA THR A 90 2.00 0.28 14.31
C THR A 90 2.79 -0.99 14.03
N PRO A 91 2.63 -1.60 12.85
CA PRO A 91 3.39 -2.79 12.48
C PRO A 91 4.88 -2.40 12.40
N THR A 92 5.74 -3.25 12.96
CA THR A 92 7.18 -3.13 12.74
C THR A 92 7.49 -3.87 11.45
N ILE A 93 7.88 -3.12 10.42
CA ILE A 93 8.03 -3.63 9.05
C ILE A 93 9.50 -3.69 8.70
N ASP A 94 9.97 -4.87 8.26
CA ASP A 94 11.25 -5.02 7.58
C ASP A 94 11.10 -4.55 6.12
N VAL A 95 11.48 -3.30 5.86
CA VAL A 95 11.34 -2.67 4.54
C VAL A 95 12.21 -3.37 3.48
N PRO A 96 13.50 -3.72 3.72
CA PRO A 96 14.26 -4.56 2.80
C PRO A 96 13.57 -5.88 2.43
N ALA A 97 13.03 -6.62 3.40
CA ALA A 97 12.31 -7.86 3.11
C ALA A 97 11.01 -7.63 2.30
N LEU A 98 10.33 -6.52 2.58
CA LEU A 98 9.12 -6.09 1.88
C LEU A 98 9.42 -5.81 0.39
N ILE A 99 10.57 -5.18 0.08
CA ILE A 99 11.03 -4.91 -1.29
C ILE A 99 11.48 -6.19 -1.99
N ALA A 100 12.24 -7.05 -1.32
CA ALA A 100 12.69 -8.31 -1.90
C ALA A 100 11.52 -9.19 -2.36
N ARG A 101 10.38 -9.15 -1.66
CA ARG A 101 9.17 -9.87 -2.07
C ARG A 101 8.40 -9.17 -3.20
N ALA A 102 8.56 -7.85 -3.39
CA ALA A 102 7.85 -7.12 -4.44
C ALA A 102 8.27 -7.58 -5.84
N ASP A 103 9.59 -7.78 -6.04
CA ASP A 103 10.17 -8.21 -7.32
C ASP A 103 9.65 -9.58 -7.77
N VAL A 104 9.39 -10.49 -6.82
CA VAL A 104 8.86 -11.85 -7.09
C VAL A 104 7.38 -11.82 -7.52
N HIS A 105 6.67 -10.73 -7.25
CA HIS A 105 5.23 -10.60 -7.46
C HIS A 105 4.88 -9.48 -8.46
N ASP A 106 5.79 -9.15 -9.38
CA ASP A 106 5.62 -8.09 -10.39
C ASP A 106 5.27 -6.72 -9.78
N GLY A 107 5.76 -6.45 -8.57
CA GLY A 107 5.55 -5.21 -7.84
C GLY A 107 6.59 -4.15 -8.18
N THR A 108 6.14 -2.94 -8.50
CA THR A 108 7.00 -1.78 -8.73
C THR A 108 7.09 -0.93 -7.47
N VAL A 109 8.25 -0.94 -6.81
CA VAL A 109 8.49 -0.14 -5.60
C VAL A 109 8.59 1.34 -5.93
N HIS A 110 7.94 2.21 -5.15
CA HIS A 110 8.03 3.66 -5.35
C HIS A 110 9.48 4.15 -5.20
N GLN A 111 9.98 4.91 -6.18
CA GLN A 111 11.37 5.41 -6.21
C GLN A 111 11.82 6.08 -4.90
N ARG A 112 10.95 6.87 -4.27
CA ARG A 112 11.22 7.53 -2.98
C ARG A 112 11.65 6.58 -1.86
N VAL A 113 11.18 5.33 -1.90
CA VAL A 113 11.52 4.29 -0.91
C VAL A 113 12.93 3.79 -1.18
N LEU A 114 13.25 3.52 -2.45
CA LEU A 114 14.59 3.13 -2.87
C LEU A 114 15.61 4.21 -2.49
N ASP A 115 15.32 5.48 -2.80
CA ASP A 115 16.18 6.62 -2.46
C ASP A 115 16.38 6.80 -0.93
N ALA A 116 15.37 6.44 -0.13
CA ALA A 116 15.47 6.50 1.33
C ALA A 116 16.34 5.38 1.90
N LEU A 117 16.35 4.20 1.28
CA LEU A 117 17.19 3.07 1.70
C LEU A 117 18.65 3.29 1.34
N THR A 118 18.95 3.72 0.11
CA THR A 118 20.32 4.03 -0.32
C THR A 118 20.98 5.11 0.55
N ARG A 119 20.20 6.07 1.08
CA ARG A 119 20.70 7.10 2.00
C ARG A 119 20.98 6.60 3.42
N LYS A 120 20.40 5.48 3.85
CA LYS A 120 20.67 4.88 5.16
C LYS A 120 21.91 4.00 5.18
N GLU A 121 22.34 3.53 4.01
CA GLU A 121 23.50 2.66 3.84
C GLU A 121 24.82 3.44 3.64
N ASN A 122 24.75 4.76 3.44
CA ASN A 122 25.89 5.68 3.35
C ASN A 122 26.03 6.52 4.62
#